data_AF-A0A933A7R3-F1
#
_entry.id   AF-A0A933A7R3-F1
#
_cell.length_a   1.000
_cell.length_b   1.000
_cell.length_c   1.000
_cell.angle_alpha   90.00
_cell.angle_beta   90.00
_cell.angle_gamma   90.00
#
_symmetry.space_group_name_H-M   'P 1'
#
loop_
_entity.id
_entity.type
_entity.pdbx_description
1 polymer ?
#
loop_
_entity_poly.entity_id
_entity_poly.type
_entity_poly.pdbx_seq_one_letter_code
_entity_poly.pdbx_strand_id
1 'polypeptide(L)'
;EAGHRRYTTPHKLTSVVHHVANILEDERIERLMCQEFAGLRWLIRKLSGVLYDEAKPVEESSSSPGEVVGYFLQLRWAKRMGQPIKGSLSPHNRELWEKVEPLVYQSWQAENSDIVDRNAQEIVRILGLKEPDIPQWVKDILDKLGTVEGRRDDGDEAEQPSGGASSDKNGEGDGGEEPESSMGMFPPTIEGWAKVARLSNPNLTSSWRRG
;
A
#
# COMPACT_ATOMS: atom_id res chain seq x y z
N GLU A 1 -2.34 15.24 2.18
CA GLU A 1 -2.42 16.34 1.18
C GLU A 1 -1.10 16.67 0.46
N ALA A 2 -0.05 17.17 1.14
CA ALA A 2 1.19 17.60 0.46
C ALA A 2 1.83 16.52 -0.44
N GLY A 3 1.75 15.25 -0.03
CA GLY A 3 2.20 14.12 -0.85
C GLY A 3 1.36 13.88 -2.11
N HIS A 4 0.03 13.99 -2.05
CA HIS A 4 -0.84 13.84 -3.24
C HIS A 4 -0.63 14.98 -4.23
N ARG A 5 -0.42 16.22 -3.74
CA ARG A 5 -0.04 17.34 -4.61
C ARG A 5 1.28 17.06 -5.33
N ARG A 6 2.25 16.50 -4.62
CA ARG A 6 3.57 16.22 -5.16
C ARG A 6 3.65 15.00 -6.06
N TYR A 7 2.85 13.96 -5.82
CA TYR A 7 3.12 12.66 -6.44
C TYR A 7 1.98 12.12 -7.30
N THR A 8 0.83 12.80 -7.37
CA THR A 8 -0.34 12.30 -8.11
C THR A 8 -0.68 13.19 -9.31
N THR A 9 -0.75 12.57 -10.47
CA THR A 9 -1.29 13.17 -11.71
C THR A 9 -2.81 12.96 -11.75
N PRO A 10 -3.62 14.02 -11.96
CA PRO A 10 -5.07 13.87 -12.00
C PRO A 10 -5.54 13.17 -13.28
N HIS A 11 -6.26 12.05 -13.14
CA HIS A 11 -6.91 11.33 -14.24
C HIS A 11 -8.42 11.21 -14.01
N LYS A 12 -9.20 11.19 -15.11
CA LYS A 12 -10.67 10.96 -15.04
C LYS A 12 -10.94 9.46 -14.93
N LEU A 13 -11.08 8.98 -13.69
CA LEU A 13 -11.45 7.60 -13.38
C LEU A 13 -12.95 7.50 -13.02
N THR A 14 -13.54 6.32 -13.19
CA THR A 14 -14.89 6.06 -12.63
C THR A 14 -14.83 6.09 -11.11
N SER A 15 -15.94 6.38 -10.41
CA SER A 15 -15.93 6.51 -8.94
C SER A 15 -15.35 5.28 -8.23
N VAL A 16 -15.70 4.07 -8.68
CA VAL A 16 -15.21 2.82 -8.07
C VAL A 16 -13.71 2.65 -8.29
N VAL A 17 -13.22 2.92 -9.50
CA VAL A 17 -11.79 2.86 -9.82
C VAL A 17 -11.02 3.91 -9.01
N HIS A 18 -11.57 5.12 -8.88
CA HIS A 18 -10.99 6.19 -8.07
C HIS A 18 -10.83 5.78 -6.59
N HIS A 19 -11.84 5.16 -5.98
CA HIS A 19 -11.71 4.66 -4.61
C HIS A 19 -10.59 3.62 -4.46
N VAL A 20 -10.50 2.66 -5.39
CA VAL A 20 -9.44 1.65 -5.38
C VAL A 20 -8.07 2.30 -5.62
N ALA A 21 -7.96 3.22 -6.57
CA ALA A 21 -6.74 3.96 -6.87
C ALA A 21 -6.26 4.74 -5.64
N ASN A 22 -7.15 5.45 -4.94
CA ASN A 22 -6.81 6.20 -3.72
C ASN A 22 -6.24 5.29 -2.63
N ILE A 23 -6.83 4.12 -2.38
CA ILE A 23 -6.31 3.18 -1.37
C ILE A 23 -4.89 2.74 -1.71
N LEU A 24 -4.61 2.46 -2.98
CA LEU A 24 -3.30 2.01 -3.46
C LEU A 24 -2.28 3.15 -3.45
N GLU A 25 -2.69 4.33 -3.88
CA GLU A 25 -1.89 5.54 -3.99
C GLU A 25 -1.45 6.05 -2.62
N ASP A 26 -2.33 6.01 -1.63
CA ASP A 26 -2.01 6.38 -0.24
C ASP A 26 -0.79 5.61 0.28
N GLU A 27 -0.74 4.29 0.09
CA GLU A 27 0.40 3.50 0.57
C GLU A 27 1.68 3.87 -0.17
N ARG A 28 1.60 4.06 -1.49
CA ARG A 28 2.74 4.48 -2.31
C ARG A 28 3.29 5.82 -1.84
N ILE A 29 2.41 6.81 -1.65
CA ILE A 29 2.76 8.15 -1.19
C ILE A 29 3.31 8.12 0.24
N GLU A 30 2.65 7.44 1.16
CA GLU A 30 3.12 7.29 2.54
C GLU A 30 4.53 6.68 2.59
N ARG A 31 4.79 5.67 1.75
CA ARG A 31 6.11 5.04 1.62
C ARG A 31 7.15 6.03 1.10
N LEU A 32 6.86 6.74 0.01
CA LEU A 32 7.78 7.74 -0.57
C LEU A 32 8.06 8.87 0.42
N MET A 33 7.04 9.37 1.11
CA MET A 33 7.18 10.37 2.16
C MET A 33 8.04 9.86 3.33
N CYS A 34 7.92 8.59 3.72
CA CYS A 34 8.77 7.99 4.76
C CYS A 34 10.23 7.77 4.33
N GLN A 35 10.49 7.64 3.03
CA GLN A 35 11.83 7.54 2.47
C GLN A 35 12.52 8.90 2.52
N GLU A 36 11.82 9.95 2.08
CA GLU A 36 12.33 11.32 2.04
C GLU A 36 12.43 11.93 3.45
N PHE A 37 11.41 11.74 4.29
CA PHE A 37 11.28 12.39 5.58
C PHE A 37 11.22 11.37 6.71
N ALA A 38 12.39 11.03 7.28
CA ALA A 38 12.47 10.06 8.37
C ALA A 38 11.58 10.40 9.58
N GLY A 39 11.35 11.70 9.86
CA GLY A 39 10.46 12.16 10.93
C GLY A 39 8.98 11.78 10.75
N LEU A 40 8.53 11.51 9.51
CA LEU A 40 7.14 11.13 9.24
C LEU A 40 6.84 9.67 9.58
N ARG A 41 7.87 8.80 9.69
CA ARG A 41 7.68 7.36 9.92
C ARG A 41 6.87 7.07 11.18
N TRP A 42 7.15 7.79 12.27
CA TRP A 42 6.43 7.63 13.52
C TRP A 42 4.99 8.14 13.44
N LEU A 43 4.77 9.26 12.74
CA LEU A 43 3.43 9.83 12.55
C LEU A 43 2.55 8.90 11.71
N ILE A 44 3.06 8.41 10.58
CA ILE A 44 2.36 7.46 9.71
C ILE A 44 2.09 6.16 10.46
N ARG A 45 3.05 5.64 11.24
CA ARG A 45 2.82 4.46 12.09
C ARG A 45 1.71 4.70 13.11
N LYS A 46 1.68 5.86 13.78
CA LYS A 46 0.61 6.21 14.72
C LYS A 46 -0.76 6.29 14.04
N LEU A 47 -0.83 6.95 12.88
CA LEU A 47 -2.06 7.04 12.09
C LEU A 47 -2.56 5.65 11.69
N SER A 48 -1.67 4.78 11.20
CA SER A 48 -2.03 3.40 10.86
C SER A 48 -2.52 2.60 12.06
N GLY A 49 -2.03 2.88 13.27
CA GLY A 49 -2.58 2.31 14.51
C GLY A 49 -4.04 2.70 14.72
N VAL A 50 -4.35 4.00 14.65
CA VAL A 50 -5.72 4.51 14.81
C VAL A 50 -6.66 3.93 13.73
N LEU A 51 -6.24 3.95 12.47
CA LEU A 51 -7.03 3.42 11.36
C LEU A 51 -7.23 1.91 11.46
N TYR A 52 -6.19 1.18 11.87
CA TYR A 52 -6.30 -0.25 12.13
C TYR A 52 -7.30 -0.52 13.25
N ASP A 53 -7.29 0.25 14.34
CA ASP A 53 -8.22 0.09 15.47
C ASP A 53 -9.67 0.35 15.04
N GLU A 54 -9.92 1.38 14.22
CA GLU A 54 -11.23 1.70 13.65
C GLU A 54 -11.71 0.69 12.60
N ALA A 55 -10.80 -0.04 11.96
CA ALA A 55 -11.15 -1.00 10.93
C ALA A 55 -12.04 -2.12 11.47
N LYS A 56 -13.09 -2.45 10.71
CA LYS A 56 -13.97 -3.58 11.00
C LYS A 56 -13.33 -4.89 10.52
N PRO A 57 -13.54 -6.02 11.21
CA PRO A 57 -13.10 -7.32 10.71
C PRO A 57 -13.68 -7.62 9.33
N VAL A 58 -12.87 -8.23 8.46
CA VAL A 58 -13.32 -8.79 7.18
C VAL A 58 -14.26 -9.96 7.45
N GLU A 59 -15.41 -9.98 6.78
CA GLU A 59 -16.46 -10.97 7.02
C GLU A 59 -16.20 -12.27 6.23
N GLU A 60 -15.77 -13.33 6.92
CA GLU A 60 -15.47 -14.63 6.28
C GLU A 60 -16.70 -15.30 5.64
N SER A 61 -17.90 -15.00 6.13
CA SER A 61 -19.15 -15.49 5.55
C SER A 61 -19.60 -14.73 4.30
N SER A 62 -18.99 -13.57 4.03
CA SER A 62 -19.36 -12.73 2.89
C SER A 62 -18.63 -13.15 1.63
N SER A 63 -19.40 -13.28 0.55
CA SER A 63 -18.88 -13.47 -0.81
C SER A 63 -18.83 -12.15 -1.59
N SER A 64 -19.02 -11.01 -0.93
CA SER A 64 -18.92 -9.70 -1.58
C SER A 64 -17.47 -9.44 -2.00
N PRO A 65 -17.19 -9.06 -3.26
CA PRO A 65 -15.85 -8.67 -3.69
C PRO A 65 -15.32 -7.44 -2.93
N GLY A 66 -16.20 -6.64 -2.32
CA GLY A 66 -15.83 -5.53 -1.46
C GLY A 66 -15.01 -5.93 -0.22
N GLU A 67 -15.17 -7.15 0.27
CA GLU A 67 -14.34 -7.67 1.37
C GLU A 67 -12.87 -7.79 0.97
N VAL A 68 -12.57 -8.03 -0.31
CA VAL A 68 -11.19 -8.04 -0.81
C VAL A 68 -10.57 -6.64 -0.72
N VAL A 69 -11.36 -5.60 -0.99
CA VAL A 69 -10.95 -4.18 -0.83
C VAL A 69 -10.69 -3.86 0.63
N GLY A 70 -11.62 -4.22 1.51
CA GLY A 70 -11.45 -4.08 2.95
C GLY A 70 -10.22 -4.81 3.48
N TYR A 71 -9.93 -5.99 2.92
CA TYR A 71 -8.78 -6.81 3.29
C TYR A 71 -7.45 -6.13 2.93
N PHE A 72 -7.24 -5.67 1.71
CA PHE A 72 -5.95 -5.03 1.37
C PHE A 72 -5.80 -3.63 1.96
N LEU A 73 -6.90 -2.93 2.24
CA LEU A 73 -6.87 -1.70 3.02
C LEU A 73 -6.37 -1.97 4.44
N GLN A 74 -6.87 -3.02 5.10
CA GLN A 74 -6.36 -3.43 6.42
C GLN A 74 -4.93 -3.95 6.36
N LEU A 75 -4.58 -4.71 5.33
CA LEU A 75 -3.23 -5.26 5.12
C LEU A 75 -2.16 -4.17 5.19
N ARG A 76 -2.44 -3.01 4.59
CA ARG A 76 -1.62 -1.79 4.63
C ARG A 76 -1.21 -1.41 6.06
N TRP A 77 -2.20 -1.26 6.94
CA TRP A 77 -1.98 -0.81 8.32
C TRP A 77 -1.44 -1.94 9.20
N ALA A 78 -1.97 -3.15 9.03
CA ALA A 78 -1.57 -4.35 9.76
C ALA A 78 -0.07 -4.63 9.58
N LYS A 79 0.42 -4.60 8.33
CA LYS A 79 1.85 -4.77 8.02
C LYS A 79 2.73 -3.74 8.70
N ARG A 80 2.32 -2.47 8.66
CA ARG A 80 3.08 -1.37 9.27
C ARG A 80 3.15 -1.50 10.79
N MET A 81 2.10 -2.02 11.41
CA MET A 81 2.01 -2.22 12.85
C MET A 81 2.58 -3.55 13.34
N GLY A 82 2.84 -4.51 12.44
CA GLY A 82 3.19 -5.88 12.81
C GLY A 82 2.02 -6.63 13.45
N GLN A 83 0.79 -6.30 13.03
CA GLN A 83 -0.45 -6.90 13.48
C GLN A 83 -1.01 -7.85 12.40
N PRO A 84 -1.81 -8.86 12.77
CA PRO A 84 -2.58 -9.62 11.80
C PRO A 84 -3.68 -8.75 11.18
N ILE A 85 -4.31 -9.21 10.10
CA ILE A 85 -5.55 -8.60 9.59
C ILE A 85 -6.71 -9.04 10.48
N LYS A 86 -7.71 -8.17 10.70
CA LYS A 86 -8.90 -8.54 11.46
C LYS A 86 -9.85 -9.34 10.58
N GLY A 87 -10.24 -10.53 11.02
CA GLY A 87 -11.10 -11.42 10.25
C GLY A 87 -10.39 -12.19 9.15
N SER A 88 -11.16 -12.71 8.20
CA SER A 88 -10.69 -13.65 7.17
C SER A 88 -11.52 -13.51 5.90
N LEU A 89 -10.91 -13.75 4.75
CA LEU A 89 -11.64 -13.87 3.49
C LEU A 89 -12.32 -15.23 3.39
N SER A 90 -13.55 -15.23 2.86
CA SER A 90 -14.23 -16.44 2.40
C SER A 90 -13.38 -17.19 1.36
N PRO A 91 -13.59 -18.51 1.14
CA PRO A 91 -12.87 -19.26 0.12
C PRO A 91 -12.92 -18.60 -1.27
N HIS A 92 -14.10 -18.10 -1.66
CA HIS A 92 -14.29 -17.40 -2.92
C HIS A 92 -13.45 -16.11 -3.00
N ASN A 93 -13.51 -15.28 -1.95
CA ASN A 93 -12.76 -14.03 -1.93
C ASN A 93 -11.24 -14.25 -1.81
N ARG A 94 -10.81 -15.39 -1.29
CA ARG A 94 -9.39 -15.78 -1.29
C ARG A 94 -8.87 -16.04 -2.70
N GLU A 95 -9.65 -16.72 -3.54
CA GLU A 95 -9.30 -16.92 -4.96
C GLU A 95 -9.24 -15.58 -5.72
N LEU A 96 -10.13 -14.64 -5.38
CA LEU A 96 -10.08 -13.28 -5.92
C LEU A 96 -8.83 -12.54 -5.42
N TRP A 97 -8.53 -12.64 -4.14
CA TRP A 97 -7.33 -12.06 -3.54
C TRP A 97 -6.05 -12.53 -4.25
N GLU A 98 -5.88 -13.82 -4.49
CA GLU A 98 -4.71 -14.38 -5.19
C GLU A 98 -4.49 -13.75 -6.58
N LYS A 99 -5.56 -13.34 -7.26
CA LYS A 99 -5.48 -12.67 -8.57
C LYS A 99 -5.08 -11.19 -8.45
N VAL A 100 -5.56 -10.50 -7.42
CA VAL A 100 -5.33 -9.05 -7.25
C VAL A 100 -4.10 -8.72 -6.41
N GLU A 101 -3.65 -9.63 -5.56
CA GLU A 101 -2.47 -9.50 -4.70
C GLU A 101 -1.23 -8.96 -5.44
N PRO A 102 -0.81 -9.52 -6.59
CA PRO A 102 0.35 -9.00 -7.31
C PRO A 102 0.15 -7.55 -7.79
N LEU A 103 -1.08 -7.16 -8.16
CA LEU A 103 -1.41 -5.81 -8.60
C LEU A 103 -1.36 -4.81 -7.44
N VAL A 104 -1.84 -5.21 -6.26
CA VAL A 104 -1.76 -4.41 -5.03
C VAL A 104 -0.30 -4.11 -4.68
N TYR A 105 0.54 -5.14 -4.60
CA TYR A 105 1.96 -4.94 -4.29
C TYR A 105 2.70 -4.15 -5.36
N GLN A 106 2.40 -4.39 -6.64
CA GLN A 106 2.99 -3.61 -7.73
C GLN A 106 2.63 -2.13 -7.59
N SER A 107 1.39 -1.81 -7.22
CA SER A 107 0.93 -0.42 -7.04
C SER A 107 1.65 0.27 -5.87
N TRP A 108 1.84 -0.42 -4.75
CA TRP A 108 2.57 0.12 -3.59
C TRP A 108 4.05 0.40 -3.88
N GLN A 109 4.64 -0.34 -4.81
CA GLN A 109 6.04 -0.18 -5.25
C GLN A 109 6.17 0.67 -6.51
N ALA A 110 5.06 1.15 -7.09
CA ALA A 110 5.10 1.91 -8.32
C ALA A 110 5.87 3.23 -8.16
N GLU A 111 6.53 3.65 -9.24
CA GLU A 111 7.25 4.93 -9.29
C GLU A 111 6.30 6.09 -9.59
N ASN A 112 5.22 5.84 -10.33
CA ASN A 112 4.25 6.84 -10.78
C ASN A 112 2.79 6.35 -10.63
N SER A 113 1.86 7.30 -10.70
CA SER A 113 0.42 7.05 -10.57
C SER A 113 -0.19 6.30 -11.75
N ASP A 114 0.41 6.37 -12.95
CA ASP A 114 -0.10 5.65 -14.14
C ASP A 114 -0.16 4.14 -13.90
N ILE A 115 0.85 3.58 -13.22
CA ILE A 115 0.88 2.17 -12.84
C ILE A 115 -0.24 1.86 -11.84
N VAL A 116 -0.48 2.75 -10.88
CA VAL A 116 -1.51 2.59 -9.85
C VAL A 116 -2.90 2.63 -10.47
N ASP A 117 -3.17 3.60 -11.35
CA ASP A 117 -4.46 3.75 -12.03
C ASP A 117 -4.78 2.55 -12.91
N ARG A 118 -3.80 2.11 -13.70
CA ARG A 118 -3.93 0.90 -14.53
C ARG A 118 -4.22 -0.34 -13.69
N ASN A 119 -3.52 -0.49 -12.57
CA ASN A 119 -3.73 -1.62 -11.66
C ASN A 119 -5.08 -1.52 -10.94
N ALA A 120 -5.52 -0.33 -10.54
CA ALA A 120 -6.82 -0.11 -9.94
C ALA A 120 -7.95 -0.49 -10.91
N GLN A 121 -7.85 -0.08 -12.18
CA GLN A 121 -8.81 -0.49 -13.22
C GLN A 121 -8.87 -2.01 -13.37
N GLU A 122 -7.70 -2.66 -13.39
CA GLU A 122 -7.62 -4.12 -13.53
C GLU A 122 -8.16 -4.85 -12.30
N ILE A 123 -7.90 -4.34 -11.09
CA ILE A 123 -8.48 -4.87 -9.83
C ILE A 123 -10.01 -4.76 -9.88
N VAL A 124 -10.55 -3.59 -10.22
CA VAL A 124 -12.01 -3.41 -10.35
C VAL A 124 -12.60 -4.38 -11.37
N ARG A 125 -11.92 -4.59 -12.50
CA ARG A 125 -12.32 -5.55 -13.53
C ARG A 125 -12.30 -7.00 -13.04
N ILE A 126 -11.23 -7.43 -12.37
CA ILE A 126 -11.07 -8.80 -11.82
C ILE A 126 -12.14 -9.09 -10.76
N LEU A 127 -12.37 -8.12 -9.88
CA LEU A 127 -13.33 -8.26 -8.78
C LEU A 127 -14.78 -8.06 -9.23
N GLY A 128 -15.01 -7.51 -10.44
CA GLY A 128 -16.34 -7.13 -10.90
C GLY A 128 -17.00 -6.09 -10.02
N LEU A 129 -16.21 -5.22 -9.36
CA LEU A 129 -16.68 -4.27 -8.36
C LEU A 129 -17.64 -3.25 -8.94
N LYS A 130 -18.74 -3.05 -8.23
CA LYS A 130 -19.66 -1.94 -8.42
C LYS A 130 -19.63 -1.05 -7.17
N GLU A 131 -20.11 0.17 -7.32
CA GLU A 131 -20.17 1.15 -6.24
C GLU A 131 -20.90 0.70 -4.95
N PRO A 132 -22.01 -0.07 -5.00
CA PRO A 132 -22.63 -0.61 -3.79
C PRO A 132 -21.82 -1.73 -3.13
N ASP A 133 -20.83 -2.32 -3.82
CA ASP A 133 -20.09 -3.47 -3.28
C ASP A 133 -19.02 -3.04 -2.28
N ILE A 134 -18.55 -1.79 -2.32
CA ILE A 134 -17.55 -1.29 -1.38
C ILE A 134 -18.20 -1.19 0.03
N PRO A 135 -17.66 -1.87 1.06
CA PRO A 135 -18.23 -1.85 2.40
C PRO A 135 -18.34 -0.43 2.95
N GLN A 136 -19.43 -0.11 3.64
CA GLN A 136 -19.66 1.25 4.14
C GLN A 136 -18.51 1.72 5.04
N TRP A 137 -17.96 0.85 5.88
CA TRP A 137 -16.85 1.21 6.78
C TRP A 137 -15.58 1.60 6.01
N VAL A 138 -15.36 1.05 4.81
CA VAL A 138 -14.25 1.45 3.94
C VAL A 138 -14.47 2.89 3.47
N LYS A 139 -15.69 3.21 3.02
CA LYS A 139 -16.07 4.57 2.60
C LYS A 139 -15.92 5.55 3.76
N ASP A 140 -16.42 5.19 4.95
CA ASP A 140 -16.33 6.04 6.14
C ASP A 140 -14.87 6.37 6.51
N ILE A 141 -13.95 5.41 6.38
CA ILE A 141 -12.51 5.67 6.62
C ILE A 141 -11.93 6.55 5.51
N LEU A 142 -12.24 6.28 4.25
CA LEU A 142 -11.75 7.08 3.12
C LEU A 142 -12.25 8.53 3.21
N ASP A 143 -13.51 8.75 3.59
CA ASP A 143 -14.08 10.08 3.76
C ASP A 143 -13.40 10.86 4.90
N LYS A 144 -13.02 10.19 6.00
CA LYS A 144 -12.24 10.80 7.09
C LYS A 144 -10.85 11.24 6.62
N LEU A 145 -10.24 10.50 5.70
CA LEU A 145 -8.94 10.83 5.13
C LEU A 145 -9.05 11.94 4.05
N GLY A 146 -10.12 11.89 3.24
CA GLY A 146 -10.37 12.81 2.13
C GLY A 146 -10.93 14.18 2.55
N THR A 147 -11.67 14.27 3.66
CA THR A 147 -12.16 15.57 4.18
C THR A 147 -11.05 16.54 4.63
N VAL A 148 -9.81 16.05 4.73
CA VAL A 148 -8.61 16.84 5.04
C VAL A 148 -7.88 17.27 3.76
N GLU A 149 -8.39 16.96 2.57
CA GLU A 149 -7.81 17.40 1.28
C GLU A 149 -8.15 18.87 0.99
N GLY A 150 -7.16 19.75 1.04
CA GLY A 150 -7.27 21.09 0.47
C GLY A 150 -7.38 21.08 -1.06
N ARG A 151 -8.00 22.14 -1.61
CA ARG A 151 -8.20 22.31 -3.07
C ARG A 151 -6.85 22.38 -3.80
N ARG A 152 -6.75 21.64 -4.91
CA ARG A 152 -5.76 21.87 -5.98
C ARG A 152 -6.36 22.80 -7.03
N ASP A 153 -5.53 23.67 -7.60
CA ASP A 153 -5.88 24.45 -8.77
C ASP A 153 -5.48 23.69 -10.05
N ASP A 154 -6.18 23.95 -11.16
CA ASP A 154 -5.86 23.36 -12.45
C ASP A 154 -4.44 23.79 -12.89
N GLY A 155 -3.52 22.82 -13.03
CA GLY A 155 -2.15 23.05 -13.49
C GLY A 155 -1.04 22.62 -12.51
N ASP A 156 -1.37 22.14 -11.31
CA ASP A 156 -0.39 21.56 -10.39
C ASP A 156 0.12 20.20 -10.92
N GLU A 157 1.30 20.19 -11.55
CA GLU A 157 2.00 18.96 -11.94
C GLU A 157 2.66 18.27 -10.74
N ALA A 158 2.74 16.94 -10.78
CA ALA A 158 3.46 16.17 -9.78
C ALA A 158 4.98 16.42 -9.87
N GLU A 159 5.63 16.66 -8.74
CA GLU A 159 7.08 16.67 -8.61
C GLU A 159 7.65 15.28 -8.95
N GLN A 160 8.53 15.20 -9.95
CA GLN A 160 9.27 13.97 -10.21
C GLN A 160 10.35 13.78 -9.13
N PRO A 161 10.57 12.55 -8.64
CA PRO A 161 11.68 12.29 -7.73
C PRO A 161 12.98 12.69 -8.42
N SER A 162 13.66 13.69 -7.87
CA SER A 162 14.96 14.16 -8.33
C SER A 162 16.03 13.12 -7.98
N GLY A 163 15.95 11.94 -8.62
CA GLY A 163 16.91 10.85 -8.55
C GLY A 163 18.00 10.96 -9.62
N GLY A 164 18.21 12.16 -10.17
CA GLY A 164 19.40 12.43 -10.96
C GLY A 164 20.59 12.53 -10.03
N ALA A 165 21.35 11.43 -9.91
CA ALA A 165 22.68 11.47 -9.34
C ALA A 165 23.48 12.57 -10.07
N SER A 166 23.71 13.70 -9.41
CA SER A 166 24.75 14.64 -9.84
C SER A 166 26.06 13.87 -9.83
N SER A 167 26.54 13.51 -11.01
CA SER A 167 27.92 13.07 -11.20
C SER A 167 28.82 14.30 -11.04
N ASP A 168 29.03 14.73 -9.81
CA ASP A 168 30.11 15.66 -9.51
C ASP A 168 31.39 14.89 -9.19
N LYS A 169 32.38 15.24 -9.98
CA LYS A 169 33.71 14.65 -10.06
C LYS A 169 34.54 14.97 -8.81
N ASN A 170 35.43 14.02 -8.51
CA ASN A 170 36.77 14.20 -7.95
C ASN A 170 36.93 15.02 -6.66
N GLY A 171 37.20 14.32 -5.57
CA GLY A 171 37.95 14.83 -4.43
C GLY A 171 38.66 13.68 -3.70
N GLU A 172 39.96 13.53 -3.94
CA GLU A 172 40.88 12.77 -3.10
C GLU A 172 41.05 13.46 -1.73
N GLY A 173 41.09 12.66 -0.65
CA GLY A 173 41.41 13.10 0.72
C GLY A 173 40.87 12.05 1.71
N ASP A 174 41.65 11.02 2.05
CA ASP A 174 42.67 10.95 3.12
C ASP A 174 42.08 10.83 4.55
N GLY A 175 42.40 9.68 5.16
CA GLY A 175 42.57 9.40 6.60
C GLY A 175 41.55 9.91 7.63
N GLY A 176 40.72 9.00 8.15
CA GLY A 176 39.99 9.21 9.41
C GLY A 176 39.34 7.94 9.94
N GLU A 177 39.80 7.50 11.11
CA GLU A 177 39.52 6.23 11.79
C GLU A 177 38.03 5.94 12.09
N GLU A 178 37.67 4.65 12.02
CA GLU A 178 36.37 4.09 12.43
C GLU A 178 36.16 4.16 13.94
N PRO A 179 34.96 4.55 14.40
CA PRO A 179 34.39 4.04 15.64
C PRO A 179 33.38 2.92 15.34
N GLU A 180 33.66 1.74 15.87
CA GLU A 180 32.71 0.63 15.96
C GLU A 180 31.44 1.07 16.72
N SER A 181 30.32 1.21 15.98
CA SER A 181 28.99 1.36 16.57
C SER A 181 28.16 0.13 16.31
N SER A 182 28.29 -0.79 17.27
CA SER A 182 27.30 -1.75 17.75
C SER A 182 25.82 -1.41 17.44
N MET A 183 25.17 -2.34 16.77
CA MET A 183 23.78 -2.79 16.98
C MET A 183 22.62 -1.86 16.54
N GLY A 184 22.01 -2.22 15.41
CA GLY A 184 20.67 -1.76 15.04
C GLY A 184 20.12 -2.54 13.84
N MET A 185 19.20 -3.46 14.10
CA MET A 185 18.50 -4.33 13.14
C MET A 185 18.28 -3.70 11.76
N PHE A 186 18.87 -4.29 10.73
CA PHE A 186 18.48 -4.07 9.35
C PHE A 186 17.01 -4.48 9.15
N PRO A 187 16.19 -3.70 8.44
CA PRO A 187 14.88 -4.18 8.00
C PRO A 187 15.08 -5.36 7.03
N PRO A 188 14.19 -6.37 7.03
CA PRO A 188 14.31 -7.48 6.11
C PRO A 188 14.24 -6.98 4.67
N THR A 189 15.19 -7.45 3.86
CA THR A 189 15.21 -7.31 2.40
C THR A 189 13.89 -7.81 1.80
N ILE A 190 13.60 -7.41 0.56
CA ILE A 190 12.36 -7.77 -0.17
C ILE A 190 12.10 -9.29 -0.17
N GLU A 191 13.15 -10.12 -0.13
CA GLU A 191 13.04 -11.59 -0.01
C GLU A 191 12.55 -12.07 1.37
N GLY A 192 12.79 -11.31 2.44
CA GLY A 192 12.31 -11.63 3.79
C GLY A 192 10.78 -11.56 3.92
N TRP A 193 10.14 -10.68 3.16
CA TRP A 193 8.68 -10.47 3.23
C TRP A 193 7.87 -11.58 2.56
N ALA A 194 8.38 -12.18 1.48
CA ALA A 194 7.78 -13.36 0.86
C ALA A 194 7.80 -14.58 1.80
N LYS A 195 8.80 -14.65 2.70
CA LYS A 195 8.94 -15.73 3.68
C LYS A 195 7.96 -15.57 4.86
N VAL A 196 7.69 -14.35 5.32
CA VAL A 196 6.69 -14.07 6.38
C VAL A 196 5.26 -14.31 5.89
N ALA A 197 4.95 -13.98 4.63
CA ALA A 197 3.67 -14.31 4.01
C ALA A 197 3.44 -15.83 3.90
N ARG A 198 4.48 -16.62 3.61
CA ARG A 198 4.41 -18.09 3.59
C ARG A 198 4.26 -18.73 4.97
N LEU A 199 4.82 -18.12 6.01
CA LEU A 199 4.75 -18.67 7.38
C LEU A 199 3.40 -18.41 8.08
N SER A 200 2.59 -17.52 7.53
CA SER A 200 1.27 -17.17 8.09
C SER A 200 0.14 -18.09 7.60
N ASN A 201 0.42 -19.07 6.72
CA ASN A 201 -0.59 -19.99 6.18
C ASN A 201 -0.01 -21.41 5.97
N PRO A 202 0.05 -22.26 7.02
CA PRO A 202 0.69 -23.58 6.95
C PRO A 202 -0.06 -24.65 6.13
N ASN A 203 -1.22 -24.34 5.52
CA ASN A 203 -2.10 -25.33 4.87
C ASN A 203 -1.95 -25.47 3.34
N LEU A 204 -0.89 -24.95 2.71
CA LEU A 204 -0.74 -24.96 1.25
C LEU A 204 0.36 -25.89 0.67
N THR A 205 0.91 -26.84 1.44
CA THR A 205 2.04 -27.68 0.96
C THR A 205 1.77 -29.16 0.71
N SER A 206 0.52 -29.62 0.61
CA SER A 206 0.22 -31.04 0.33
C SER A 206 -0.63 -31.27 -0.92
N SER A 207 -0.16 -30.88 -2.11
CA SER A 207 -0.83 -31.28 -3.37
C SER A 207 0.05 -31.22 -4.64
N TRP A 208 1.37 -31.44 -4.54
CA TRP A 208 2.20 -31.60 -5.73
C TRP A 208 3.23 -32.72 -5.53
N ARG A 209 2.75 -33.96 -5.49
CA ARG A 209 3.52 -35.20 -5.79
C ARG A 209 2.57 -36.39 -5.84
N ARG A 210 1.97 -36.61 -7.02
CA ARG A 210 1.68 -37.91 -7.67
C ARG A 210 0.57 -37.71 -8.69
N GLY A 211 0.84 -38.12 -9.93
CA GLY A 211 0.01 -37.99 -11.12
C GLY A 211 0.93 -37.86 -12.32
#